data_AF-A0AAN8F9X3-F1
#
_entry.id   AF-A0AAN8F9X3-F1
#
_cell.length_a   1.000
_cell.length_b   1.000
_cell.length_c   1.000
_cell.angle_alpha   90.00
_cell.angle_beta   90.00
_cell.angle_gamma   90.00
#
_symmetry.space_group_name_H-M   'P 1'
#
loop_
_entity.id
_entity.type
_entity.pdbx_description
1 polymer ?
#
loop_
_entity_poly.entity_id
_entity_poly.type
_entity_poly.pdbx_seq_one_letter_code
_entity_poly.pdbx_strand_id
1 'polypeptide(L)'
;SVSSRNPNVTVIPVLVGSLTPPKQQAYGKIFANFLENPRNLFVISSDFCHWGNRFHFVPHNPNSGLAIYEQITQLDRDGMNAIETLDPQIFNEYLKRTQNTICGRNPIAVMLQVRLLERGPKASFI
;
A
#
# COMPACT_ATOMS: atom_id res chain seq x y z
N SER A 1 33.77 -1.26 22.89
CA SER A 1 32.69 -2.21 23.22
C SER A 1 31.39 -1.64 22.66
N VAL A 2 31.07 -1.90 21.39
CA VAL A 2 29.73 -1.62 20.84
C VAL A 2 28.95 -2.89 21.06
N SER A 3 28.05 -2.90 22.06
CA SER A 3 27.23 -4.08 22.30
C SER A 3 26.29 -4.27 21.11
N SER A 4 26.41 -5.42 20.47
CA SER A 4 25.47 -5.92 19.48
C SER A 4 24.13 -6.17 20.17
N ARG A 5 23.33 -5.11 20.37
CA ARG A 5 21.91 -5.28 20.69
C ARG A 5 21.26 -5.80 19.43
N ASN A 6 21.16 -7.11 19.31
CA ASN A 6 20.15 -7.71 18.45
C ASN A 6 18.87 -7.69 19.28
N PRO A 7 17.96 -6.70 19.12
CA PRO A 7 16.67 -6.82 19.76
C PRO A 7 16.06 -8.14 19.27
N ASN A 8 15.62 -9.00 20.18
CA ASN A 8 14.91 -10.24 19.83
C ASN A 8 13.61 -9.86 19.11
N VAL A 9 13.68 -9.65 17.79
CA VAL A 9 12.54 -9.33 16.93
C VAL A 9 12.03 -10.65 16.34
N THR A 10 10.77 -10.96 16.61
CA THR A 10 10.07 -12.06 15.95
C THR A 10 9.49 -11.56 14.64
N VAL A 11 9.80 -12.23 13.53
CA VAL A 11 9.26 -11.92 12.20
C VAL A 11 8.10 -12.85 11.87
N ILE A 12 6.97 -12.27 11.45
CA ILE A 12 5.79 -13.00 10.98
C ILE A 12 5.64 -12.77 9.47
N PRO A 13 6.06 -13.70 8.60
CA PRO A 13 5.92 -13.55 7.16
C PRO A 13 4.46 -13.77 6.73
N VAL A 14 3.93 -12.85 5.92
CA VAL A 14 2.59 -12.94 5.33
C VAL A 14 2.69 -12.77 3.83
N LEU A 15 2.29 -13.81 3.08
CA LEU A 15 2.20 -13.73 1.62
C LEU A 15 0.81 -13.20 1.22
N VAL A 16 0.78 -12.05 0.55
CA VAL A 16 -0.46 -11.42 0.10
C VAL A 16 -0.61 -11.59 -1.42
N GLY A 17 -1.61 -12.40 -1.81
CA GLY A 17 -1.95 -12.62 -3.22
C GLY A 17 -2.91 -11.58 -3.79
N SER A 18 -3.65 -11.98 -4.84
CA SER A 18 -4.73 -11.17 -5.39
C SER A 18 -5.94 -11.15 -4.44
N LEU A 19 -6.42 -9.95 -4.10
CA LEU A 19 -7.52 -9.77 -3.16
C LEU A 19 -8.68 -8.99 -3.78
N THR A 20 -9.90 -9.39 -3.44
CA THR A 20 -11.10 -8.58 -3.70
C THR A 20 -11.27 -7.53 -2.60
N PRO A 21 -12.01 -6.43 -2.83
CA PRO A 21 -12.24 -5.42 -1.80
C PRO A 21 -12.81 -5.95 -0.48
N PRO A 22 -13.79 -6.89 -0.47
CA PRO A 22 -14.26 -7.50 0.78
C PRO A 22 -13.18 -8.28 1.53
N LYS A 23 -12.27 -8.96 0.80
CA LYS A 23 -11.13 -9.66 1.43
C LYS A 23 -10.12 -8.67 2.00
N GLN A 24 -9.84 -7.56 1.31
CA GLN A 24 -8.97 -6.50 1.83
C GLN A 24 -9.51 -5.94 3.15
N GLN A 25 -10.82 -5.66 3.23
CA GLN A 25 -11.48 -5.21 4.46
C GLN A 25 -11.41 -6.27 5.57
N ALA A 26 -11.67 -7.54 5.25
CA ALA A 26 -11.61 -8.62 6.22
C ALA A 26 -10.20 -8.79 6.82
N TYR A 27 -9.15 -8.77 5.99
CA TYR A 27 -7.78 -8.84 6.47
C TYR A 27 -7.36 -7.57 7.21
N GLY A 28 -7.84 -6.38 6.79
CA GLY A 28 -7.65 -5.15 7.54
C GLY A 28 -8.19 -5.24 8.96
N LYS A 29 -9.39 -5.81 9.16
CA LYS A 29 -9.96 -6.07 10.50
C LYS A 29 -9.09 -6.99 11.35
N ILE A 30 -8.53 -8.04 10.75
CA ILE A 30 -7.64 -8.96 11.45
C ILE A 30 -6.34 -8.25 11.86
N PHE A 31 -5.71 -7.52 10.94
CA PHE A 31 -4.44 -6.84 11.20
C PHE A 31 -4.57 -5.62 12.12
N ALA A 32 -5.75 -5.00 12.22
CA ALA A 32 -6.01 -3.91 13.16
C ALA A 32 -5.67 -4.28 14.60
N ASN A 33 -6.09 -5.47 15.04
CA ASN A 33 -5.79 -5.97 16.40
C ASN A 33 -4.29 -6.08 16.68
N PHE A 34 -3.47 -6.30 15.65
CA PHE A 34 -2.02 -6.37 15.78
C PHE A 34 -1.36 -4.99 15.65
N LEU A 35 -1.92 -4.07 14.85
CA LEU A 35 -1.39 -2.72 14.69
C LEU A 35 -1.59 -1.88 15.96
N GLU A 36 -2.69 -2.08 16.69
CA GLU A 36 -2.97 -1.39 17.94
C GLU A 36 -1.90 -1.62 19.03
N ASN A 37 -1.14 -2.70 18.94
CA ASN A 37 -0.04 -2.96 19.86
C ASN A 37 1.22 -2.18 19.43
N PRO A 38 1.69 -1.18 20.22
CA PRO A 38 2.81 -0.32 19.84
C PRO A 38 4.16 -1.04 19.78
N ARG A 39 4.23 -2.31 20.21
CA ARG A 39 5.42 -3.14 20.06
C ARG A 39 5.51 -3.85 18.70
N ASN A 40 4.45 -3.79 17.90
CA ASN A 40 4.41 -4.40 16.58
C ASN A 40 4.78 -3.39 15.51
N LEU A 41 5.41 -3.87 14.44
CA LEU A 41 5.75 -3.10 13.26
C LEU A 41 5.25 -3.86 12.03
N PHE A 42 4.54 -3.15 11.15
CA PHE A 42 4.17 -3.67 9.84
C PHE A 42 5.15 -3.17 8.79
N VAL A 43 5.77 -4.09 8.06
CA VAL A 43 6.60 -3.78 6.89
C VAL A 43 5.81 -4.18 5.65
N ILE A 44 5.42 -3.20 4.84
CA ILE A 44 4.72 -3.42 3.57
C ILE A 44 5.75 -3.35 2.45
N SER A 45 6.02 -4.49 1.80
CA SER A 45 6.96 -4.57 0.68
C SER A 45 6.25 -4.24 -0.64
N SER A 46 6.75 -3.24 -1.37
CA SER A 46 6.23 -2.87 -2.68
C SER A 46 7.27 -2.09 -3.49
N ASP A 47 7.38 -2.44 -4.77
CA ASP A 47 7.86 -1.54 -5.82
C ASP A 47 6.67 -0.75 -6.40
N PHE A 48 6.96 0.40 -6.99
CA PHE A 48 5.98 1.27 -7.66
C PHE A 48 5.93 0.98 -9.17
N CYS A 49 5.97 2.00 -10.05
CA CYS A 49 5.80 1.81 -11.48
C CYS A 49 6.88 0.91 -12.10
N HIS A 50 6.45 -0.20 -12.67
CA HIS A 50 7.21 -0.97 -13.65
C HIS A 50 6.82 -0.49 -15.05
N TRP A 51 7.58 0.46 -15.59
CA TRP A 51 7.35 1.04 -16.92
C TRP A 51 8.16 0.28 -17.99
N GLY A 52 7.52 -0.09 -19.10
CA GLY A 52 8.19 -0.51 -20.32
C GLY A 52 7.44 -1.61 -21.06
N ASN A 53 7.85 -1.87 -22.32
CA ASN A 53 7.25 -2.93 -23.14
C ASN A 53 7.29 -4.30 -22.46
N ARG A 54 8.38 -4.61 -21.73
CA ARG A 54 8.53 -5.86 -20.95
C ARG A 54 7.45 -6.04 -19.88
N PHE A 55 6.87 -4.94 -19.39
CA PHE A 55 5.82 -4.94 -18.38
C PHE A 55 4.43 -4.67 -18.95
N HIS A 56 4.32 -4.54 -20.28
CA HIS A 56 3.08 -4.17 -20.99
C HIS A 56 2.43 -2.89 -20.45
N PHE A 57 3.23 -1.94 -19.96
CA PHE A 57 2.76 -0.70 -19.36
C PHE A 57 3.62 0.48 -19.80
N VAL A 58 3.09 1.28 -20.74
CA VAL A 58 3.76 2.44 -21.33
C VAL A 58 2.71 3.55 -21.58
N PRO A 59 2.10 4.13 -20.53
CA PRO A 59 1.12 5.21 -20.68
C PRO A 59 1.80 6.55 -21.01
N HIS A 60 2.66 6.57 -22.02
CA HIS A 60 3.41 7.74 -22.42
C HIS A 60 2.49 8.77 -23.09
N ASN A 61 2.47 10.00 -22.55
CA ASN A 61 1.81 11.13 -23.18
C ASN A 61 2.84 12.01 -23.91
N PRO A 62 2.96 11.90 -25.25
CA PRO A 62 3.91 12.71 -26.03
C PRO A 62 3.57 14.20 -26.02
N ASN A 63 2.32 14.57 -25.72
CA ASN A 63 1.86 15.97 -25.71
C ASN A 63 2.09 16.66 -24.36
N SER A 64 2.61 15.94 -23.35
CA SER A 64 2.86 16.51 -22.02
C SER A 64 4.02 17.51 -21.99
N GLY A 65 4.92 17.45 -22.96
CA GLY A 65 6.19 18.20 -22.95
C GLY A 65 7.21 17.67 -21.92
N LEU A 66 6.88 16.61 -21.19
CA LEU A 66 7.72 16.02 -20.14
C LEU A 66 8.47 14.80 -20.66
N ALA A 67 9.68 14.59 -20.15
CA ALA A 67 10.43 13.37 -20.39
C ALA A 67 9.71 12.17 -19.73
N ILE A 68 9.97 10.96 -20.24
CA ILE A 68 9.36 9.71 -19.73
C ILE A 68 9.56 9.56 -18.21
N TYR A 69 10.77 9.81 -17.70
CA TYR A 69 11.06 9.65 -16.27
C TYR A 69 10.30 10.63 -15.37
N GLU A 70 9.97 11.82 -15.88
CA GLU A 70 9.16 12.81 -15.15
C GLU A 70 7.70 12.37 -15.10
N GLN A 71 7.19 11.79 -16.20
CA GLN A 71 5.86 11.18 -16.23
C GLN A 71 5.79 9.97 -15.27
N ILE A 72 6.83 9.13 -15.18
CA ILE A 72 6.94 8.05 -14.16
C ILE A 72 6.85 8.68 -12.77
N THR A 73 7.67 9.70 -12.52
CA THR A 73 7.77 10.37 -11.22
C THR A 73 6.42 10.95 -10.80
N GLN A 74 5.70 11.60 -11.71
CA GLN A 74 4.36 12.14 -11.44
C GLN A 74 3.37 11.03 -11.14
N LEU A 75 3.35 9.96 -11.95
CA LEU A 75 2.49 8.81 -11.76
C LEU A 75 2.69 8.15 -10.39
N ASP A 76 3.95 7.97 -9.97
CA ASP A 76 4.28 7.36 -8.69
C ASP A 76 3.98 8.29 -7.51
N ARG A 77 4.27 9.60 -7.64
CA ARG A 77 3.91 10.60 -6.63
C ARG A 77 2.40 10.67 -6.41
N ASP A 78 1.60 10.62 -7.48
CA ASP A 78 0.14 10.57 -7.36
C ASP A 78 -0.32 9.35 -6.53
N GLY A 79 0.34 8.20 -6.72
CA GLY A 79 0.08 6.99 -5.93
C GLY A 79 0.50 7.14 -4.47
N MET A 80 1.67 7.73 -4.21
CA MET A 80 2.14 8.04 -2.85
C MET A 80 1.19 9.02 -2.15
N ASN A 81 0.80 10.11 -2.81
CA ASN A 81 -0.17 11.08 -2.30
C ASN A 81 -1.50 10.41 -1.96
N ALA A 82 -1.98 9.47 -2.80
CA ALA A 82 -3.19 8.71 -2.52
C ALA A 82 -3.06 7.84 -1.26
N ILE A 83 -1.88 7.22 -1.03
CA ILE A 83 -1.60 6.44 0.18
C ILE A 83 -1.54 7.34 1.43
N GLU A 84 -0.93 8.52 1.32
CA GLU A 84 -0.80 9.50 2.42
C GLU A 84 -2.14 10.02 2.94
N THR A 85 -3.21 9.97 2.13
CA THR A 85 -4.57 10.29 2.59
C THR A 85 -5.09 9.32 3.66
N LEU A 86 -4.47 8.13 3.75
CA LEU A 86 -4.92 7.00 4.57
C LEU A 86 -6.34 6.53 4.23
N ASP A 87 -6.79 6.79 2.99
CA ASP A 87 -8.11 6.44 2.48
C ASP A 87 -8.00 5.34 1.40
N PRO A 88 -8.57 4.14 1.63
CA PRO A 88 -8.50 3.05 0.67
C PRO A 88 -9.33 3.32 -0.59
N GLN A 89 -10.37 4.15 -0.56
CA GLN A 89 -11.12 4.54 -1.75
C GLN A 89 -10.26 5.38 -2.68
N ILE A 90 -9.57 6.40 -2.16
CA ILE A 90 -8.72 7.29 -2.96
C ILE A 90 -7.60 6.50 -3.67
N PHE A 91 -6.94 5.59 -2.95
CA PHE A 91 -5.92 4.72 -3.55
C PHE A 91 -6.50 3.79 -4.63
N ASN A 92 -7.67 3.21 -4.40
CA ASN A 92 -8.35 2.37 -5.39
C ASN A 92 -8.77 3.15 -6.64
N GLU A 93 -9.24 4.39 -6.50
CA GLU A 93 -9.57 5.27 -7.62
C GLU A 93 -8.33 5.63 -8.44
N TYR A 94 -7.22 5.93 -7.78
CA TYR A 94 -5.92 6.12 -8.42
C TYR A 94 -5.52 4.90 -9.26
N LEU A 95 -5.57 3.69 -8.67
CA LEU A 95 -5.22 2.45 -9.38
C LEU A 95 -6.15 2.20 -10.57
N LYS A 96 -7.45 2.42 -10.42
CA LYS A 96 -8.44 2.28 -11.51
C LYS A 96 -8.18 3.26 -12.64
N ARG A 97 -7.89 4.52 -12.32
CA ARG A 97 -7.67 5.58 -13.32
C ARG A 97 -6.35 5.39 -14.08
N THR A 98 -5.29 5.03 -13.38
CA THR A 98 -3.93 5.04 -13.93
C THR A 98 -3.45 3.67 -14.40
N GLN A 99 -4.03 2.59 -13.87
CA GLN A 99 -3.55 1.22 -14.06
C GLN A 99 -2.08 1.03 -13.67
N ASN A 100 -1.53 1.87 -12.77
CA ASN A 100 -0.12 1.77 -12.36
C ASN A 100 0.22 0.36 -11.86
N THR A 101 1.44 -0.11 -12.19
CA THR A 101 1.90 -1.48 -12.01
C THR A 101 2.48 -1.77 -10.61
N ILE A 102 2.07 -1.00 -9.59
CA ILE A 102 2.48 -1.17 -8.18
C ILE A 102 2.27 -2.63 -7.73
N CYS A 103 3.36 -3.34 -7.43
CA CYS A 103 3.31 -4.79 -7.15
C CYS A 103 2.69 -5.12 -5.79
N GLY A 104 2.91 -4.26 -4.79
CA GLY A 104 2.36 -4.35 -3.44
C GLY A 104 1.01 -3.65 -3.26
N ARG A 105 0.25 -3.39 -4.32
CA ARG A 105 -1.05 -2.71 -4.22
C ARG A 105 -2.03 -3.38 -3.24
N ASN A 106 -2.01 -4.71 -3.14
CA ASN A 106 -2.89 -5.46 -2.24
C ASN A 106 -2.51 -5.32 -0.76
N PRO A 107 -1.26 -5.57 -0.34
CA PRO A 107 -0.87 -5.33 1.05
C PRO A 107 -0.99 -3.84 1.45
N ILE A 108 -0.72 -2.89 0.54
CA ILE A 108 -1.00 -1.46 0.78
C ILE A 108 -2.49 -1.24 1.04
N ALA A 109 -3.37 -1.75 0.16
CA ALA A 109 -4.81 -1.59 0.32
C ALA A 109 -5.34 -2.21 1.63
N VAL A 110 -4.82 -3.38 2.04
CA VAL A 110 -5.15 -4.00 3.33
C VAL A 110 -4.76 -3.08 4.49
N MET A 111 -3.56 -2.48 4.44
CA MET A 111 -3.08 -1.57 5.49
C MET A 111 -3.94 -0.31 5.60
N LEU A 112 -4.39 0.25 4.47
CA LEU A 112 -5.32 1.38 4.44
C LEU A 112 -6.68 1.04 5.06
N GLN A 113 -7.16 -0.21 4.92
CA GLN A 113 -8.40 -0.66 5.57
C GLN A 113 -8.29 -0.67 7.10
N VAL A 114 -7.10 -0.96 7.66
CA VAL A 114 -6.89 -0.93 9.12
C VAL A 114 -7.22 0.46 9.68
N ARG A 115 -6.72 1.52 9.03
CA ARG A 115 -6.92 2.90 9.50
C ARG A 115 -8.38 3.34 9.42
N LEU A 116 -9.12 2.89 8.42
CA LEU A 116 -10.54 3.20 8.27
C LEU A 116 -11.35 2.67 9.47
N LEU A 117 -10.98 1.51 10.02
CA LEU A 117 -11.65 0.91 11.16
C LEU A 117 -11.41 1.68 12.47
N GLU A 118 -10.22 2.25 12.64
CA GLU A 118 -9.93 3.13 13.79
C GLU A 118 -10.71 4.45 13.75
N ARG A 119 -11.15 4.92 12.57
CA ARG A 119 -11.97 6.13 12.42
C ARG A 119 -13.47 5.87 12.57
N GLY A 120 -13.91 4.62 12.52
CA GLY A 120 -15.30 4.23 12.78
C GLY A 120 -15.62 4.25 14.28
N PRO A 121 -16.91 4.30 14.68
CA PRO A 121 -17.28 4.03 16.07
C PRO A 121 -16.69 2.68 16.47
N LYS A 122 -15.86 2.65 17.53
CA LYS A 122 -15.38 1.39 18.10
C LYS A 122 -16.62 0.55 18.37
N ALA A 123 -16.75 -0.56 17.66
CA ALA A 123 -17.79 -1.52 17.97
C ALA A 123 -17.52 -2.00 19.40
N SER A 124 -18.31 -1.50 20.35
CA SER A 124 -18.38 -2.01 21.70
C SER A 124 -18.95 -3.41 21.60
N PHE A 125 -18.07 -4.41 21.55
CA PHE A 125 -18.43 -5.76 21.90
C PHE A 125 -18.50 -5.82 23.43
N ILE A 126 -19.67 -6.28 23.88
CA ILE A 126 -20.14 -6.43 25.26
C ILE A 126 -19.10 -7.14 26.13
#